data_AF-A0A923PWB5-F1
#
_entry.id   AF-A0A923PWB5-F1
#
_cell.length_a   1.000
_cell.length_b   1.000
_cell.length_c   1.000
_cell.angle_alpha   90.00
_cell.angle_beta   90.00
_cell.angle_gamma   90.00
#
_symmetry.space_group_name_H-M   'P 1'
#
loop_
_entity.id
_entity.type
_entity.pdbx_description
1 polymer ?
#
loop_
_entity_poly.entity_id
_entity_poly.type
_entity_poly.pdbx_seq_one_letter_code
_entity_poly.pdbx_strand_id
1 'polypeptide(L)'
;MAATDAETAAARGRQEELRRRLTEIGFDEVRFATLAELSGDKLSAWIAAGHHADMQWMERTAEKRVHPALVLAEARSVIMLGVNYAGEPGGVGGEGRGDGAKAAGRATWARYAMHED
;
A
#
# COMPACT_ATOMS: atom_id res chain seq x y z
N MET A 1 22.02 -5.36 -20.39
CA MET A 1 23.26 -5.58 -19.61
C MET A 1 22.86 -6.26 -18.32
N ALA A 2 23.15 -7.55 -18.16
CA ALA A 2 22.78 -8.29 -16.95
C ALA A 2 23.64 -7.79 -15.78
N ALA A 3 23.01 -7.49 -14.64
CA ALA A 3 23.74 -7.19 -13.41
C ALA A 3 24.58 -8.42 -13.03
N THR A 4 25.81 -8.20 -12.61
CA THR A 4 26.67 -9.29 -12.13
C THR A 4 26.11 -9.88 -10.84
N ASP A 5 26.37 -11.15 -10.56
CA ASP A 5 25.89 -11.82 -9.34
C ASP A 5 26.34 -11.08 -8.07
N ALA A 6 27.53 -10.50 -8.09
CA ALA A 6 28.07 -9.69 -6.99
C ALA A 6 27.28 -8.39 -6.76
N GLU A 7 26.84 -7.71 -7.82
CA GLU A 7 26.04 -6.48 -7.73
C GLU A 7 24.64 -6.78 -7.16
N THR A 8 24.05 -7.90 -7.58
CA THR A 8 22.76 -8.38 -7.05
C THR A 8 22.88 -8.74 -5.57
N ALA A 9 23.95 -9.41 -5.15
CA ALA A 9 24.21 -9.73 -3.75
C ALA A 9 24.40 -8.47 -2.89
N ALA A 10 25.16 -7.48 -3.38
CA ALA A 10 25.33 -6.20 -2.69
C ALA A 10 24.02 -5.41 -2.56
N ALA A 11 23.16 -5.45 -3.59
CA ALA A 11 21.83 -4.84 -3.53
C ALA A 11 20.94 -5.51 -2.48
N ARG A 12 20.94 -6.84 -2.41
CA ARG A 12 20.22 -7.59 -1.36
C ARG A 12 20.71 -7.22 0.03
N GLY A 13 22.02 -7.12 0.24
CA GLY A 13 22.58 -6.68 1.53
C GLY A 13 22.08 -5.30 1.97
N ARG A 14 21.99 -4.33 1.05
CA ARG A 14 21.40 -3.01 1.34
C ARG A 14 19.90 -3.08 1.65
N GLN A 15 19.16 -3.94 0.95
CA GLN A 15 17.74 -4.16 1.20
C GLN A 15 17.49 -4.74 2.59
N GLU A 16 18.29 -5.71 3.03
CA GLU A 16 18.19 -6.28 4.38
C GLU A 16 18.47 -5.25 5.47
N GLU A 17 19.53 -4.44 5.32
CA GLU A 17 19.84 -3.39 6.28
C GLU A 17 18.74 -2.33 6.35
N LEU A 18 18.18 -1.93 5.20
CA LEU A 18 17.10 -0.96 5.18
C LEU A 18 15.81 -1.54 5.78
N ARG A 19 15.49 -2.81 5.50
CA ARG A 19 14.37 -3.52 6.11
C ARG A 19 14.49 -3.52 7.63
N ARG A 20 15.67 -3.89 8.15
CA ARG A 20 15.94 -3.89 9.60
C ARG A 20 15.64 -2.53 10.22
N ARG A 21 16.20 -1.45 9.66
CA ARG A 21 15.99 -0.08 10.17
C ARG A 21 14.53 0.36 10.10
N LEU A 22 13.83 0.03 9.01
CA LEU A 22 12.43 0.43 8.83
C LEU A 22 11.50 -0.33 9.77
N THR A 23 11.78 -1.61 10.05
CA THR A 23 11.06 -2.36 11.06
C THR A 23 11.33 -1.83 12.47
N GLU A 24 12.58 -1.44 12.77
CA GLU A 24 12.93 -0.83 14.07
C GLU A 24 12.18 0.49 14.36
N ILE A 25 11.80 1.24 13.33
CA ILE A 25 11.01 2.48 13.49
C ILE A 25 9.49 2.25 13.45
N GLY A 26 9.03 0.99 13.36
CA GLY A 26 7.62 0.63 13.53
C GLY A 26 6.85 0.24 12.25
N PHE A 27 7.52 0.00 11.12
CA PHE A 27 6.84 -0.62 9.97
C PHE A 27 6.73 -2.13 10.14
N ASP A 28 5.51 -2.66 10.09
CA ASP A 28 5.25 -4.10 10.23
C ASP A 28 5.73 -4.90 9.01
N GLU A 29 5.71 -4.28 7.82
CA GLU A 29 6.07 -4.95 6.58
C GLU A 29 6.90 -4.03 5.67
N VAL A 30 7.98 -4.57 5.10
CA VAL A 30 8.87 -3.85 4.18
C VAL A 30 9.24 -4.73 2.99
N ARG A 31 8.82 -4.31 1.79
CA ARG A 31 9.02 -5.03 0.53
C ARG A 31 9.67 -4.13 -0.52
N PHE A 32 10.33 -4.77 -1.48
CA PHE A 32 11.03 -4.10 -2.57
C PHE A 32 10.54 -4.66 -3.89
N ALA A 33 10.27 -3.78 -4.86
CA ALA A 33 9.92 -4.17 -6.21
C ALA A 33 10.75 -3.36 -7.21
N THR A 34 11.22 -4.02 -8.26
CA THR A 34 11.74 -3.35 -9.44
C THR A 34 10.57 -2.78 -10.23
N LEU A 35 10.72 -1.57 -10.76
CA LEU A 35 9.71 -1.00 -11.63
C LEU A 35 9.72 -1.74 -12.97
N ALA A 36 8.53 -2.20 -13.36
CA ALA A 36 8.24 -2.78 -14.65
C ALA A 36 7.11 -1.97 -15.30
N GLU A 37 6.91 -2.18 -16.60
CA GLU A 37 5.74 -1.62 -17.29
C GLU A 37 4.46 -2.15 -16.65
N LEU A 38 3.56 -1.24 -16.29
CA LEU A 38 2.25 -1.56 -15.73
C LEU A 38 1.21 -1.38 -16.84
N SER A 39 0.23 -2.28 -16.93
CA SER A 39 -0.95 -2.05 -17.79
C SER A 39 -1.95 -1.17 -17.05
N GLY A 40 -2.46 -0.14 -17.75
CA GLY A 40 -3.51 0.74 -17.28
C GLY A 40 -4.93 0.24 -17.56
N ASP A 41 -5.10 -0.86 -18.32
CA ASP A 41 -6.39 -1.21 -18.92
C ASP A 41 -7.48 -1.45 -17.88
N LYS A 42 -7.14 -2.14 -16.79
CA LYS A 42 -8.08 -2.40 -15.68
C LYS A 42 -8.49 -1.11 -14.96
N LEU A 43 -7.54 -0.19 -14.77
CA LEU A 43 -7.83 1.10 -14.13
C LEU A 43 -8.71 1.96 -15.04
N SER A 44 -8.39 2.05 -16.33
CA SER A 44 -9.17 2.79 -17.31
C SER A 44 -10.60 2.25 -17.43
N ALA A 45 -10.77 0.91 -17.49
CA ALA A 45 -12.08 0.29 -17.52
C ALA A 45 -12.90 0.58 -16.25
N TRP A 46 -12.26 0.51 -15.08
CA TRP A 46 -12.91 0.78 -13.79
C TRP A 46 -13.33 2.26 -13.66
N ILE A 47 -12.50 3.18 -14.16
CA ILE A 47 -12.83 4.61 -14.22
C ILE A 47 -14.01 4.86 -15.17
N ALA A 48 -13.96 4.30 -16.38
CA ALA A 48 -15.03 4.44 -17.38
C ALA A 48 -16.38 3.87 -16.90
N ALA A 49 -16.35 2.88 -16.00
CA ALA A 49 -17.54 2.33 -15.35
C ALA A 49 -18.09 3.20 -14.19
N GLY A 50 -17.49 4.37 -13.92
CA GLY A 50 -17.94 5.30 -12.87
C GLY A 50 -17.70 4.80 -11.45
N HIS A 51 -16.84 3.80 -11.24
CA HIS A 51 -16.64 3.17 -9.92
C HIS A 51 -15.83 4.03 -8.93
N HIS A 52 -15.34 5.18 -9.38
CA HIS A 52 -14.57 6.11 -8.56
C HIS A 52 -15.42 7.09 -7.75
N ALA A 53 -16.76 7.06 -7.88
CA ALA A 53 -17.67 7.97 -7.19
C ALA A 53 -17.20 9.44 -7.30
N ASP A 54 -17.08 10.15 -6.18
CA ASP A 54 -16.66 11.55 -6.17
C ASP A 54 -15.13 11.75 -6.29
N MET A 55 -14.35 10.67 -6.47
CA MET A 55 -12.89 10.73 -6.60
C MET A 55 -12.45 11.20 -8.00
N GLN A 56 -12.91 12.37 -8.44
CA GLN A 56 -12.60 12.97 -9.75
C GLN A 56 -11.09 13.10 -10.02
N TRP A 57 -10.28 13.17 -8.96
CA TRP A 57 -8.83 13.17 -9.06
C TRP A 57 -8.24 11.85 -9.58
N MET A 58 -8.96 10.73 -9.47
CA MET A 58 -8.54 9.42 -10.01
C MET A 58 -8.41 9.48 -11.52
N GLU A 59 -9.35 10.13 -12.22
CA GLU A 59 -9.30 10.30 -13.67
C GLU A 59 -8.11 11.16 -14.09
N ARG A 60 -7.98 12.34 -13.48
CA ARG A 60 -6.94 13.33 -13.82
C ARG A 60 -5.51 12.83 -13.59
N THR A 61 -5.33 11.82 -12.74
CA THR A 61 -4.01 11.32 -12.33
C THR A 61 -3.76 9.87 -12.75
N ALA A 62 -4.66 9.28 -13.55
CA ALA A 62 -4.57 7.88 -13.97
C ALA A 62 -3.21 7.53 -14.60
N GLU A 63 -2.72 8.36 -15.52
CA GLU A 63 -1.43 8.14 -16.21
C GLU A 63 -0.24 8.03 -15.24
N LYS A 64 -0.23 8.83 -14.17
CA LYS A 64 0.85 8.80 -13.16
C LYS A 64 0.94 7.48 -12.41
N ARG A 65 -0.17 6.72 -12.35
CA ARG A 65 -0.25 5.41 -11.68
C ARG A 65 0.32 4.29 -12.55
N VAL A 66 0.30 4.48 -13.87
CA VAL A 66 0.81 3.53 -14.86
C VAL A 66 2.27 3.85 -15.22
N HIS A 67 2.66 5.13 -15.11
CA HIS A 67 3.99 5.62 -15.43
C HIS A 67 4.64 6.30 -14.21
N PRO A 68 5.33 5.55 -13.34
CA PRO A 68 6.00 6.08 -12.15
C PRO A 68 7.02 7.19 -12.46
N ALA A 69 7.61 7.20 -13.66
CA ALA A 69 8.52 8.24 -14.12
C ALA A 69 7.89 9.64 -14.17
N LEU A 70 6.55 9.74 -14.28
CA LEU A 70 5.81 11.00 -14.21
C LEU A 70 5.71 11.56 -12.78
N VAL A 71 6.04 10.76 -11.77
CA VAL A 71 6.09 11.16 -10.35
C VAL A 71 7.53 11.42 -9.93
N LEU A 72 8.44 10.49 -10.24
CA LEU A 72 9.86 10.60 -9.95
C LEU A 72 10.67 10.17 -11.18
N ALA A 73 11.37 11.12 -11.79
CA ALA A 73 12.25 10.86 -12.92
C ALA A 73 13.30 9.80 -12.54
N GLU A 74 13.61 8.91 -13.47
CA GLU A 74 14.62 7.84 -13.31
C GLU A 74 14.34 6.84 -12.17
N ALA A 75 13.11 6.79 -11.64
CA ALA A 75 12.74 5.77 -10.67
C ALA A 75 12.94 4.36 -11.27
N ARG A 76 13.65 3.49 -10.54
CA ARG A 76 13.93 2.09 -10.94
C ARG A 76 13.32 1.05 -10.02
N SER A 77 12.93 1.44 -8.82
CA SER A 77 12.40 0.53 -7.80
C SER A 77 11.49 1.28 -6.85
N VAL A 78 10.60 0.54 -6.19
CA VAL A 78 9.70 1.03 -5.14
C VAL A 78 9.98 0.26 -3.85
N ILE A 79 9.96 0.99 -2.75
CA ILE A 79 9.95 0.44 -1.39
C ILE A 79 8.50 0.52 -0.92
N MET A 80 7.91 -0.63 -0.61
CA MET A 80 6.54 -0.75 -0.12
C MET A 80 6.58 -0.95 1.38
N LEU A 81 5.88 -0.10 2.12
CA LEU A 81 5.81 -0.10 3.58
C LEU A 81 4.36 -0.41 3.99
N GLY A 82 4.21 -1.29 4.98
CA GLY A 82 2.91 -1.66 5.54
C GLY A 82 2.88 -1.39 7.04
N VAL A 83 1.72 -0.91 7.51
CA VAL A 83 1.39 -0.78 8.93
C VAL A 83 0.08 -1.53 9.17
N ASN A 84 0.07 -2.41 10.16
CA ASN A 84 -1.08 -3.15 10.58
C ASN A 84 -1.89 -2.33 11.59
N TYR A 85 -2.98 -1.75 11.13
CA TYR A 85 -3.91 -0.98 11.97
C TYR A 85 -4.96 -1.86 12.70
N ALA A 86 -4.73 -3.18 12.80
CA ALA A 86 -5.56 -4.03 13.64
C ALA A 86 -5.32 -3.69 15.12
N GLY A 87 -6.25 -2.96 15.73
CA GLY A 87 -6.22 -2.70 17.17
C GLY A 87 -6.22 -4.01 17.99
N GLU A 88 -5.80 -3.90 19.26
CA GLU A 88 -5.68 -5.04 20.18
C GLU A 88 -6.94 -5.94 20.14
N PRO A 89 -6.78 -7.27 20.22
CA PRO A 89 -7.92 -8.17 20.40
C PRO A 89 -8.62 -7.83 21.72
N GLY A 90 -9.75 -7.12 21.63
CA GLY A 90 -10.50 -6.59 22.79
C GLY A 90 -10.63 -5.06 22.81
N GLY A 91 -9.96 -4.34 21.91
CA GLY A 91 -10.12 -2.90 21.72
C GLY A 91 -11.54 -2.52 21.27
N VAL A 92 -12.00 -1.36 21.73
CA VAL A 92 -13.32 -0.76 21.46
C VAL A 92 -13.47 -0.47 19.95
N GLY A 93 -13.76 -1.49 19.16
CA GLY A 93 -13.83 -1.42 17.70
C GLY A 93 -13.68 -2.76 16.98
N GLY A 94 -13.39 -3.84 17.71
CA GLY A 94 -13.32 -5.18 17.17
C GLY A 94 -14.35 -6.14 17.72
N GLU A 95 -15.63 -5.94 17.39
CA GLU A 95 -16.48 -7.11 17.25
C GLU A 95 -15.96 -7.89 16.05
N GLY A 96 -15.55 -9.13 16.30
CA GLY A 96 -15.03 -10.02 15.28
C GLY A 96 -16.02 -10.20 14.13
N ARG A 97 -15.59 -10.95 13.12
CA ARG A 97 -16.49 -11.51 12.11
C ARG A 97 -17.35 -12.59 12.80
N GLY A 98 -18.23 -12.15 13.70
CA GLY A 98 -19.20 -12.92 14.45
C GLY A 98 -20.55 -12.74 13.80
N ASP A 99 -21.24 -13.84 13.63
CA ASP A 99 -22.51 -13.92 12.95
C ASP A 99 -23.55 -12.99 13.61
N GLY A 100 -24.04 -12.01 12.84
CA GLY A 100 -25.46 -11.65 12.85
C GLY A 100 -26.11 -10.98 14.06
N ALA A 101 -25.40 -10.54 15.10
CA ALA A 101 -26.02 -9.78 16.19
C ALA A 101 -25.39 -8.39 16.32
N LYS A 102 -25.95 -7.39 15.61
CA LYS A 102 -25.62 -5.98 15.89
C LYS A 102 -25.97 -5.70 17.35
N ALA A 103 -24.98 -5.35 18.16
CA ALA A 103 -25.22 -4.71 19.45
C ALA A 103 -25.98 -3.40 19.17
N ALA A 104 -27.30 -3.44 19.34
CA ALA A 104 -28.19 -2.33 19.04
C ALA A 104 -27.85 -1.15 19.96
N GLY A 105 -27.24 -0.09 19.42
CA GLY A 105 -27.09 1.19 20.13
C GLY A 105 -25.78 1.95 19.95
N ARG A 106 -24.73 1.37 19.33
CA ARG A 106 -23.48 2.10 19.08
C ARG A 106 -23.19 2.22 17.58
N ALA A 107 -22.83 3.42 17.14
CA ALA A 107 -22.27 3.61 15.82
C ALA A 107 -20.91 2.91 15.74
N THR A 108 -20.60 2.38 14.56
CA THR A 108 -19.33 1.70 14.27
C THR A 108 -18.60 2.54 13.22
N TRP A 109 -17.35 2.88 13.50
CA TRP A 109 -16.46 3.56 12.57
C TRP A 109 -15.44 2.58 12.02
N ALA A 110 -14.98 2.83 10.79
CA ALA A 110 -13.85 2.08 10.26
C ALA A 110 -12.60 2.39 11.08
N ARG A 111 -11.79 1.37 11.39
CA ARG A 111 -10.62 1.52 12.27
C ARG A 111 -9.60 2.54 11.76
N TYR A 112 -9.37 2.56 10.45
CA TYR A 112 -8.48 3.55 9.81
C TYR A 112 -8.98 5.01 9.95
N ALA A 113 -10.23 5.23 10.37
CA ALA A 113 -10.80 6.56 10.57
C ALA A 113 -10.81 7.00 12.05
N MET A 114 -10.21 6.21 12.95
CA MET A 114 -10.19 6.51 14.39
C MET A 114 -9.16 7.56 14.80
N HIS A 115 -8.33 8.06 13.86
CA HIS A 115 -7.31 9.11 14.08
C HIS A 115 -6.32 8.76 15.20
N GLU A 116 -5.98 7.49 15.35
CA GLU A 116 -4.96 7.00 16.30
C GLU A 116 -3.54 7.01 15.71
N ASP A 117 -3.39 7.60 14.51
CA ASP A 117 -2.14 7.65 13.72
C ASP A 117 -1.22 8.82 14.13
#